data_AF-A0A7X7X5Q1-F1
#
_entry.id   AF-A0A7X7X5Q1-F1
#
_cell.length_a   1.000
_cell.length_b   1.000
_cell.length_c   1.000
_cell.angle_alpha   90.00
_cell.angle_beta   90.00
_cell.angle_gamma   90.00
#
_symmetry.space_group_name_H-M   'P 1'
#
loop_
_entity.id
_entity.type
_entity.pdbx_description
1 polymer ?
#
loop_
_entity_poly.entity_id
_entity_poly.type
_entity_poly.pdbx_seq_one_letter_code
_entity_poly.pdbx_strand_id
1 'polypeptide(L)'
;MIQIDGMRVRDLSEIGPYRPGSLKRQVLETLFKSAHTYDYSWVKELEFELDLREKIVRAAEKLNSSRFGFEVFKESRCNPKFWTRTSEGG
;
A
#
# COMPACT_ATOMS: atom_id res chain seq x y z
N MET A 1 -13.98 10.36 2.74
CA MET A 1 -15.28 9.84 2.24
C MET A 1 -14.99 8.76 1.21
N ILE A 2 -15.75 7.65 1.20
CA ILE A 2 -15.63 6.60 0.19
C ILE A 2 -16.92 6.55 -0.64
N GLN A 3 -16.79 6.46 -1.96
CA GLN A 3 -17.88 6.26 -2.91
C GLN A 3 -17.60 5.03 -3.79
N ILE A 4 -18.67 4.29 -4.12
CA ILE A 4 -18.64 3.16 -5.05
C ILE A 4 -19.74 3.41 -6.07
N ASP A 5 -19.38 3.52 -7.35
CA ASP A 5 -20.30 3.86 -8.44
C ASP A 5 -21.09 5.15 -8.12
N GLY A 6 -20.40 6.16 -7.57
CA GLY A 6 -20.98 7.41 -7.10
C GLY A 6 -21.80 7.30 -5.79
N MET A 7 -22.14 6.10 -5.32
CA MET A 7 -22.87 5.89 -4.08
C MET A 7 -21.95 5.97 -2.86
N ARG A 8 -22.28 6.86 -1.91
CA ARG A 8 -21.51 7.01 -0.68
C ARG A 8 -21.68 5.80 0.24
N VAL A 9 -20.56 5.22 0.66
CA VAL A 9 -20.48 4.20 1.71
C VAL A 9 -20.82 4.83 3.05
N ARG A 10 -21.78 4.25 3.80
CA ARG A 10 -22.25 4.79 5.08
C ARG A 10 -21.72 4.00 6.26
N ASP A 11 -21.68 2.69 6.14
CA ASP A 11 -21.09 1.79 7.12
C ASP A 11 -19.93 1.01 6.50
N LEU A 12 -18.81 0.91 7.23
CA LEU A 12 -17.67 0.10 6.84
C LEU A 12 -17.98 -1.40 6.79
N SER A 13 -19.05 -1.85 7.44
CA SER A 13 -19.53 -3.23 7.34
C SER A 13 -19.97 -3.62 5.92
N GLU A 14 -20.31 -2.63 5.08
CA GLU A 14 -20.73 -2.82 3.67
C GLU A 14 -19.57 -3.26 2.76
N ILE A 15 -18.32 -2.97 3.13
CA ILE A 15 -17.14 -3.20 2.28
C ILE A 15 -16.55 -4.61 2.47
N GLY A 16 -16.66 -5.19 3.67
CA GLY A 16 -16.23 -6.56 3.90
C GLY A 16 -15.82 -6.86 5.34
N PRO A 17 -15.75 -8.16 5.72
CA PRO A 17 -15.43 -8.60 7.07
C PRO A 17 -13.92 -8.52 7.33
N TYR A 18 -13.37 -7.32 7.44
CA TYR A 18 -11.99 -7.15 7.89
C TYR A 18 -11.89 -7.32 9.40
N ARG A 19 -11.02 -8.25 9.84
CA ARG A 19 -10.77 -8.50 11.27
C ARG A 19 -10.43 -7.18 11.99
N PRO A 20 -11.05 -6.88 13.14
CA PRO A 20 -10.69 -5.74 13.97
C PRO A 20 -9.19 -5.70 14.26
N GLY A 21 -8.58 -4.53 14.13
CA GLY A 21 -7.15 -4.31 14.33
C GLY A 21 -6.24 -4.79 13.18
N SER A 22 -6.76 -5.46 12.15
CA SER A 22 -5.97 -5.78 10.95
C SER A 22 -5.53 -4.51 10.20
N LEU A 23 -4.41 -4.59 9.47
CA LEU A 23 -3.91 -3.43 8.72
C LEU A 23 -4.92 -2.95 7.66
N LYS A 24 -5.58 -3.87 6.94
CA LYS A 24 -6.66 -3.52 6.00
C LYS A 24 -7.78 -2.73 6.70
N ARG A 25 -8.19 -3.16 7.91
CA ARG A 25 -9.21 -2.44 8.69
C ARG A 25 -8.75 -1.03 9.08
N GLN A 26 -7.51 -0.88 9.52
CA GLN A 26 -6.94 0.42 9.88
C GLN A 26 -6.86 1.37 8.67
N VAL A 27 -6.43 0.85 7.51
CA VAL A 27 -6.41 1.60 6.26
C VAL A 27 -7.82 2.02 5.86
N LEU A 28 -8.78 1.08 5.83
CA LEU A 28 -10.18 1.38 5.51
C LEU A 28 -10.76 2.47 6.41
N GLU A 29 -10.54 2.38 7.72
CA GLU A 29 -10.97 3.41 8.68
C GLU A 29 -10.32 4.77 8.42
N THR A 30 -9.05 4.77 8.04
CA THR A 30 -8.31 5.99 7.69
C THR A 30 -8.89 6.65 6.42
N LEU A 31 -9.12 5.88 5.36
CA LEU A 31 -9.73 6.37 4.12
C LEU A 31 -11.16 6.90 4.38
N PHE A 32 -11.92 6.20 5.21
CA PHE A 32 -13.30 6.58 5.55
C PHE A 32 -13.38 7.88 6.36
N LYS A 33 -12.50 8.06 7.35
CA LYS A 33 -12.41 9.27 8.19
C LYS A 33 -11.73 10.46 7.50
N SER A 34 -11.03 10.23 6.39
CA SER A 34 -10.34 11.27 5.63
C SER A 34 -11.30 12.31 5.04
N ALA A 35 -10.85 13.57 4.99
CA ALA A 35 -11.53 14.65 4.29
C ALA A 35 -11.47 14.51 2.75
N HIS A 36 -10.56 13.66 2.24
CA HIS A 36 -10.49 13.33 0.81
C HIS A 36 -11.63 12.38 0.40
N THR A 37 -12.09 12.51 -0.84
CA THR A 37 -13.06 11.59 -1.44
C THR A 37 -12.32 10.54 -2.27
N TYR A 38 -12.44 9.29 -1.86
CA TYR A 38 -11.99 8.12 -2.62
C TYR A 38 -13.19 7.57 -3.39
N ASP A 39 -13.13 7.62 -4.72
CA ASP A 39 -14.20 7.17 -5.61
C ASP A 39 -13.72 5.95 -6.42
N TYR A 40 -14.56 4.93 -6.46
CA TYR A 40 -14.28 3.65 -7.10
C TYR A 40 -15.44 3.27 -7.99
N SER A 41 -15.16 2.64 -9.13
CA SER A 41 -16.23 2.12 -10.00
C SER A 41 -16.84 0.84 -9.42
N TRP A 42 -16.06 0.06 -8.67
CA TRP A 42 -16.47 -1.22 -8.10
C TRP A 42 -15.84 -1.45 -6.72
N VAL A 43 -16.54 -2.18 -5.85
CA VAL A 43 -16.00 -2.55 -4.52
C VAL A 43 -14.64 -3.26 -4.60
N LYS A 44 -14.41 -4.04 -5.68
CA LYS A 44 -13.14 -4.73 -5.92
C LYS A 44 -11.94 -3.80 -6.11
N GLU A 45 -12.17 -2.57 -6.58
CA GLU A 45 -11.10 -1.58 -6.71
C GLU A 45 -10.66 -1.07 -5.33
N LEU A 46 -11.62 -0.82 -4.44
CA LEU A 46 -11.34 -0.52 -3.04
C LEU A 46 -10.63 -1.71 -2.36
N GLU A 47 -11.11 -2.94 -2.56
CA GLU A 47 -10.42 -4.14 -2.04
C GLU A 47 -8.97 -4.21 -2.55
N PHE A 48 -8.74 -3.97 -3.84
CA PHE A 48 -7.40 -3.94 -4.42
C PHE A 48 -6.52 -2.88 -3.75
N GLU A 49 -7.04 -1.67 -3.51
CA GLU A 49 -6.27 -0.62 -2.84
C GLU A 49 -5.94 -0.97 -1.40
N LEU A 50 -6.88 -1.55 -0.64
CA LEU A 50 -6.64 -2.00 0.73
C LEU A 50 -5.54 -3.07 0.78
N ASP A 51 -5.57 -4.01 -0.16
CA ASP A 51 -4.55 -5.05 -0.32
C ASP A 51 -3.20 -4.44 -0.68
N LEU A 52 -3.17 -3.56 -1.68
CA LEU A 52 -1.96 -2.87 -2.12
C LEU A 52 -1.30 -2.11 -0.97
N ARG A 53 -2.08 -1.31 -0.23
CA ARG A 53 -1.58 -0.54 0.91
C ARG A 53 -1.05 -1.43 2.03
N GLU A 54 -1.74 -2.53 2.35
CA GLU A 54 -1.21 -3.53 3.29
C GLU A 54 0.13 -4.12 2.80
N LYS A 55 0.22 -4.48 1.52
CA LYS A 55 1.45 -5.06 0.96
C LYS A 55 2.60 -4.06 0.94
N ILE A 56 2.35 -2.77 0.71
CA ILE A 56 3.37 -1.73 0.77
C ILE A 56 3.98 -1.65 2.18
N VAL A 57 3.15 -1.58 3.22
CA VAL A 57 3.63 -1.54 4.61
C VAL A 57 4.45 -2.80 4.93
N ARG A 58 3.92 -3.98 4.60
CA ARG A 58 4.64 -5.24 4.84
C ARG A 58 5.94 -5.34 4.04
N ALA A 59 5.98 -4.80 2.83
CA ALA A 59 7.19 -4.75 2.02
C ALA A 59 8.23 -3.81 2.62
N ALA A 60 7.81 -2.66 3.16
CA ALA A 60 8.68 -1.73 3.88
C ALA A 60 9.26 -2.36 5.15
N GLU A 61 8.44 -3.03 5.97
CA GLU A 61 8.91 -3.78 7.14
C GLU A 61 9.91 -4.87 6.76
N LYS A 62 9.63 -5.62 5.68
CA LYS A 62 10.55 -6.64 5.16
C LYS A 62 11.87 -6.05 4.69
N LEU A 63 11.83 -4.93 3.96
CA LEU A 63 13.03 -4.23 3.52
C LEU A 63 13.84 -3.73 4.72
N ASN A 64 13.19 -3.17 5.74
CA ASN A 64 13.84 -2.73 6.98
C ASN A 64 14.48 -3.89 7.76
N SER A 65 13.84 -5.07 7.77
CA SER A 65 14.38 -6.28 8.40
C SER A 65 15.45 -6.99 7.57
N SER A 66 15.68 -6.54 6.34
CA SER A 66 16.68 -7.13 5.45
C SER A 66 18.08 -6.61 5.77
N ARG A 67 19.08 -7.06 5.01
CA ARG A 67 20.45 -6.54 5.09
C ARG A 67 20.73 -5.43 4.07
N PHE A 68 19.69 -4.88 3.43
CA PHE A 68 19.87 -3.71 2.58
C PHE A 68 20.34 -2.53 3.43
N GLY A 69 21.50 -1.97 3.07
CA GLY A 69 22.06 -0.78 3.68
C GLY A 69 21.77 0.46 2.82
N PHE A 70 21.77 1.61 3.48
CA PHE A 70 21.79 2.90 2.78
C PHE A 70 23.16 3.12 2.14
N GLU A 71 23.16 3.58 0.89
CA GLU A 71 24.36 4.02 0.17
C GLU A 71 24.01 5.20 -0.74
N VAL A 72 24.99 6.06 -1.02
CA VAL A 72 24.86 7.05 -2.11
C VAL A 72 24.94 6.35 -3.47
N PHE A 73 24.42 6.97 -4.53
CA PHE A 73 24.38 6.38 -5.87
C PHE A 73 25.74 5.85 -6.35
N LYS A 74 26.81 6.61 -6.14
CA LYS A 74 28.18 6.21 -6.53
C LYS A 74 28.65 4.91 -5.88
N GLU A 75 28.18 4.64 -4.65
CA GLU A 75 28.57 3.48 -3.86
C GLU A 75 27.47 2.41 -3.81
N SER A 76 26.39 2.57 -4.60
CA SER A 76 25.29 1.62 -4.66
C SER A 76 25.76 0.25 -5.12
N ARG A 77 25.09 -0.80 -4.65
CA ARG A 77 25.44 -2.20 -4.95
C ARG A 77 24.17 -2.97 -5.26
N CYS A 78 24.27 -3.92 -6.18
CA CYS A 78 23.16 -4.81 -6.55
C CYS A 78 23.65 -6.26 -6.65
N ASN A 79 22.73 -7.21 -6.72
CA ASN A 79 23.09 -8.58 -7.05
C ASN A 79 23.35 -8.69 -8.57
N PRO A 80 24.59 -8.93 -9.03
CA PRO A 80 24.95 -8.90 -10.44
C PRO A 80 24.31 -10.06 -11.24
N LYS A 81 23.78 -11.08 -10.57
CA LYS A 81 23.00 -12.14 -11.23
C LYS A 81 21.67 -11.62 -11.81
N PHE A 82 21.10 -10.57 -11.20
CA PHE A 82 19.78 -10.06 -11.55
C PHE A 82 19.80 -8.63 -12.10
N TRP A 83 20.83 -7.85 -11.76
CA TRP A 83 20.88 -6.41 -12.05
C TRP A 83 22.26 -6.00 -12.53
N THR A 84 22.32 -5.11 -13.53
CA THR A 84 23.55 -4.43 -13.94
C THR A 84 23.51 -2.99 -13.44
N ARG A 85 24.44 -2.62 -12.57
CA ARG A 85 24.57 -1.24 -12.06
C ARG A 85 25.31 -0.37 -13.08
N THR A 86 24.74 0.78 -13.41
CA THR A 86 25.35 1.84 -14.23
C THR A 86 26.38 2.65 -13.44
N SER A 87 27.20 3.46 -14.12
CA SER A 87 28.14 4.37 -13.44
C SER A 87 27.42 5.32 -12.47
N GLU A 88 26.22 5.76 -12.85
CA GLU A 88 25.37 6.68 -12.09
C GLU A 88 24.56 6.00 -10.97
N GLY A 89 24.69 4.67 -10.80
CA GLY A 89 24.13 3.93 -9.67
C GLY A 89 22.71 3.40 -9.83
N GLY A 90 22.10 3.56 -11.02
CA GLY A 90 20.86 2.90 -11.44
C GLY A 90 21.07 1.54 -12.08
#